data_AF-A0AAW1LZA8-F1
#
_entry.id   AF-A0AAW1LZA8-F1
#
_cell.length_a   1.000
_cell.length_b   1.000
_cell.length_c   1.000
_cell.angle_alpha   90.00
_cell.angle_beta   90.00
_cell.angle_gamma   90.00
#
_symmetry.space_group_name_H-M   'P 1'
#
loop_
_entity.id
_entity.type
_entity.pdbx_description
1 polymer ?
#
loop_
_entity_poly.entity_id
_entity_poly.type
_entity_poly.pdbx_seq_one_letter_code
_entity_poly.pdbx_strand_id
1 'polypeptide(L)'
;MSVYSSTVRQSRTFSVKLKNKVRFWAAYVPCDSQHKDAVQLTLEQIDVIRRLTEMYQPTLTLCTSSQDIRTAYEKNQLCSLIGVEGGHSLAGSLAVLRTLYHVGVRYLTLTSTCNTPWADCSHADMPGKKPEHGGLTNFGKVL
;
A
#
# COMPACT_ATOMS: atom_id res chain seq x y z
N MET A 1 36.06 -21.64 -44.99
CA MET A 1 35.17 -21.67 -43.80
C MET A 1 35.84 -20.85 -42.72
N SER A 2 35.47 -19.58 -42.56
CA SER A 2 34.40 -19.12 -41.65
C SER A 2 34.90 -19.10 -40.19
N VAL A 3 35.43 -17.98 -39.64
CA VAL A 3 34.73 -16.78 -39.10
C VAL A 3 34.61 -16.85 -37.56
N TYR A 4 35.26 -15.86 -36.90
CA TYR A 4 34.90 -15.15 -35.64
C TYR A 4 35.44 -15.57 -34.25
N SER A 5 36.21 -14.63 -33.72
CA SER A 5 36.32 -14.22 -32.31
C SER A 5 34.96 -13.85 -31.72
N SER A 6 34.71 -14.16 -30.44
CA SER A 6 33.87 -13.32 -29.56
C SER A 6 33.95 -13.71 -28.08
N THR A 7 34.68 -12.89 -27.33
CA THR A 7 34.34 -12.47 -25.96
C THR A 7 32.90 -11.95 -25.91
N VAL A 8 32.12 -12.26 -24.85
CA VAL A 8 30.91 -11.55 -24.33
C VAL A 8 30.20 -12.51 -23.34
N ARG A 9 29.68 -12.16 -22.16
CA ARG A 9 29.72 -10.98 -21.29
C ARG A 9 28.92 -11.38 -20.03
N GLN A 10 29.48 -11.09 -18.86
CA GLN A 10 28.84 -10.28 -17.82
C GLN A 10 27.49 -10.76 -17.25
N SER A 11 27.56 -11.29 -16.02
CA SER A 11 26.52 -11.22 -14.98
C SER A 11 25.67 -9.97 -15.15
N ARG A 12 24.43 -10.14 -15.64
CA ARG A 12 23.45 -9.05 -15.68
C ARG A 12 22.87 -8.89 -14.28
N THR A 13 23.57 -8.14 -13.43
CA THR A 13 22.90 -7.43 -12.34
C THR A 13 21.88 -6.51 -13.01
N PHE A 14 20.60 -6.83 -12.83
CA PHE A 14 19.49 -6.04 -13.33
C PHE A 14 19.46 -4.72 -12.53
N SER A 15 20.32 -3.77 -12.89
CA SER A 15 20.34 -2.44 -12.28
C SER A 15 19.18 -1.64 -12.89
N VAL A 16 17.99 -1.82 -12.31
CA VAL A 16 16.87 -0.92 -12.59
C VAL A 16 17.24 0.44 -12.01
N LYS A 17 17.62 1.40 -12.88
CA LYS A 17 17.70 2.81 -12.50
C LYS A 17 16.29 3.33 -12.22
N LEU A 18 15.81 3.13 -10.99
CA LEU A 18 14.54 3.67 -10.53
C LEU A 18 14.66 5.19 -10.44
N LYS A 19 13.99 5.90 -11.37
CA LYS A 19 13.88 7.38 -11.35
C LYS A 19 13.13 7.86 -10.10
N ASN A 20 12.22 7.05 -9.58
CA ASN A 20 11.44 7.35 -8.38
C ASN A 20 12.08 6.64 -7.18
N LYS A 21 12.46 7.39 -6.15
CA LYS A 21 13.12 6.89 -4.93
C LYS A 21 12.15 6.50 -3.81
N VAL A 22 10.85 6.70 -4.03
CA VAL A 22 9.78 6.41 -3.07
C VAL A 22 8.64 5.70 -3.78
N ARG A 23 8.04 4.71 -3.12
CA ARG A 23 6.85 3.99 -3.58
C ARG A 23 5.92 3.70 -2.40
N PHE A 24 4.64 3.98 -2.58
CA PHE A 24 3.60 3.39 -1.75
C PHE A 24 3.08 2.12 -2.40
N TRP A 25 3.10 1.04 -1.64
CA TRP A 25 2.49 -0.23 -1.99
C TRP A 25 1.09 -0.26 -1.39
N ALA A 26 0.10 -0.46 -2.24
CA ALA A 26 -1.29 -0.56 -1.82
C ALA A 26 -1.57 -1.98 -1.27
N ALA A 27 -1.86 -2.07 0.03
CA ALA A 27 -2.50 -3.23 0.62
C ALA A 27 -4.01 -3.14 0.34
N TYR A 28 -4.37 -3.47 -0.90
CA TYR A 28 -5.74 -3.46 -1.41
C TYR A 28 -6.42 -4.81 -1.19
N VAL A 29 -7.69 -4.78 -0.82
CA VAL A 29 -8.58 -5.95 -0.79
C VAL A 29 -9.94 -5.61 -1.41
N PRO A 30 -10.59 -6.54 -2.14
CA PRO A 30 -11.86 -6.27 -2.82
C PRO A 30 -12.98 -5.83 -1.87
N CYS A 31 -13.87 -4.96 -2.34
CA CYS A 31 -15.06 -4.53 -1.58
C CYS A 31 -15.95 -5.69 -1.12
N ASP A 32 -16.00 -6.79 -1.87
CA ASP A 32 -16.78 -7.98 -1.53
C ASP A 32 -16.31 -8.72 -0.27
N SER A 33 -15.10 -8.39 0.23
CA SER A 33 -14.56 -8.87 1.51
C SER A 33 -15.08 -8.09 2.73
N GLN A 34 -15.74 -6.95 2.51
CA GLN A 34 -16.34 -6.16 3.60
C GLN A 34 -17.39 -7.02 4.34
N HIS A 35 -17.35 -6.97 5.67
CA HIS A 35 -18.14 -7.84 6.57
C HIS A 35 -17.80 -9.34 6.50
N LYS A 36 -16.69 -9.70 5.84
CA LYS A 36 -16.17 -11.06 5.76
C LYS A 36 -14.73 -11.09 6.28
N ASP A 37 -13.77 -11.28 5.40
CA ASP A 37 -12.36 -11.55 5.64
C ASP A 37 -11.44 -10.36 5.31
N ALA A 38 -11.99 -9.15 5.11
CA ALA A 38 -11.21 -7.95 4.75
C ALA A 38 -9.98 -7.74 5.65
N VAL A 39 -10.12 -7.82 6.97
CA VAL A 39 -8.99 -7.62 7.91
C VAL A 39 -7.89 -8.65 7.70
N GLN A 40 -8.25 -9.92 7.52
CA GLN A 40 -7.28 -11.00 7.28
C GLN A 40 -6.54 -10.75 5.98
N LEU A 41 -7.27 -10.53 4.88
CA LEU A 41 -6.68 -10.26 3.57
C LEU A 41 -5.78 -9.02 3.61
N THR A 42 -6.15 -7.96 4.32
CA THR A 42 -5.29 -6.78 4.47
C THR A 42 -3.98 -7.12 5.18
N LEU A 43 -4.01 -7.94 6.23
CA LEU A 43 -2.79 -8.38 6.92
C LEU A 43 -1.91 -9.26 6.02
N GLU A 44 -2.50 -10.14 5.22
CA GLU A 44 -1.78 -10.95 4.23
C GLU A 44 -1.11 -10.07 3.16
N GLN A 45 -1.80 -9.03 2.67
CA GLN A 45 -1.22 -8.08 1.72
C GLN A 45 -0.07 -7.27 2.34
N ILE A 46 -0.20 -6.85 3.60
CA ILE A 46 0.88 -6.18 4.35
C ILE A 46 2.08 -7.12 4.49
N ASP A 47 1.85 -8.39 4.86
CA ASP A 47 2.89 -9.41 4.98
C ASP A 47 3.65 -9.61 3.65
N VAL A 48 2.93 -9.75 2.53
CA VAL A 48 3.54 -9.87 1.19
C VAL A 48 4.44 -8.67 0.89
N ILE A 49 3.98 -7.45 1.15
CA ILE A 49 4.78 -6.24 0.92
C ILE A 49 6.04 -6.24 1.78
N ARG A 50 5.93 -6.60 3.07
CA ARG A 50 7.07 -6.66 3.98
C ARG A 50 8.10 -7.70 3.54
N ARG A 51 7.67 -8.93 3.26
CA ARG A 51 8.55 -10.00 2.77
C ARG A 51 9.21 -9.64 1.45
N LEU A 52 8.48 -8.96 0.56
CA LEU A 52 9.05 -8.44 -0.69
C LEU A 52 10.18 -7.44 -0.40
N THR A 53 9.96 -6.47 0.50
CA THR A 53 11.00 -5.51 0.86
C THR A 53 12.21 -6.17 1.50
N GLU A 54 12.01 -7.17 2.36
CA GLU A 54 13.07 -7.92 3.03
C GLU A 54 13.90 -8.73 2.02
N MET A 55 13.23 -9.42 1.09
CA MET A 55 13.88 -10.25 0.06
C MET A 55 14.81 -9.44 -0.86
N TYR A 56 14.48 -8.19 -1.13
CA TYR A 56 15.23 -7.31 -2.03
C TYR A 56 16.03 -6.22 -1.30
N GLN A 57 16.28 -6.36 0.00
CA GLN A 57 17.23 -5.53 0.73
C GLN A 57 18.64 -5.61 0.10
N PRO A 58 19.43 -4.51 0.07
CA PRO A 58 19.08 -3.16 0.48
C PRO A 58 18.32 -2.35 -0.59
N THR A 59 18.10 -2.90 -1.79
CA THR A 59 17.50 -2.19 -2.93
C THR A 59 16.10 -1.67 -2.60
N LEU A 60 15.27 -2.51 -1.97
CA LEU A 60 14.01 -2.12 -1.35
C LEU A 60 14.23 -1.97 0.15
N THR A 61 13.77 -0.86 0.72
CA THR A 61 13.80 -0.64 2.17
C THR A 61 12.43 -0.21 2.64
N LEU A 62 11.88 -0.92 3.62
CA LEU A 62 10.63 -0.53 4.27
C LEU A 62 10.86 0.77 5.03
N CYS A 63 10.01 1.76 4.77
CA CYS A 63 10.05 3.06 5.38
C CYS A 63 8.72 3.36 6.07
N THR A 64 8.80 4.06 7.19
CA THR A 64 7.64 4.42 8.00
C THR A 64 7.64 5.89 8.42
N SER A 65 8.65 6.66 8.05
CA SER A 65 8.74 8.08 8.35
C SER A 65 9.31 8.87 7.17
N SER A 66 9.11 10.19 7.19
CA SER A 66 9.76 11.10 6.24
C SER A 66 11.28 11.10 6.40
N GLN A 67 11.79 10.81 7.60
CA GLN A 67 13.22 10.66 7.84
C GLN A 67 13.75 9.38 7.17
N ASP A 68 13.02 8.27 7.23
CA ASP A 68 13.38 7.03 6.53
C ASP A 68 13.46 7.27 5.01
N ILE A 69 12.53 8.08 4.46
CA ILE A 69 12.56 8.49 3.05
C ILE A 69 13.88 9.20 2.72
N ARG A 70 14.30 10.18 3.53
CA ARG A 70 15.55 10.92 3.33
C ARG A 70 16.77 10.01 3.42
N THR A 71 16.81 9.15 4.44
CA THR A 71 17.93 8.21 4.63
C THR A 71 18.01 7.17 3.51
N ALA A 72 16.89 6.63 3.03
CA ALA A 72 16.86 5.72 1.90
C ALA A 72 17.32 6.42 0.61
N TYR A 73 16.93 7.68 0.41
CA TYR A 73 17.39 8.51 -0.71
C TYR A 73 18.91 8.68 -0.71
N GLU A 74 19.51 9.06 0.43
CA GLU A 74 20.96 9.20 0.60
C GLU A 74 21.71 7.89 0.34
N LYS A 75 21.12 6.76 0.75
CA LYS A 75 21.66 5.41 0.52
C LYS A 75 21.39 4.86 -0.88
N ASN A 76 20.78 5.65 -1.77
CA ASN A 76 20.40 5.26 -3.13
C ASN A 76 19.42 4.06 -3.19
N GLN A 77 18.65 3.82 -2.13
CA GLN A 77 17.66 2.75 -1.98
C GLN A 77 16.28 3.22 -2.46
N LEU A 78 15.38 2.27 -2.79
CA LEU A 78 13.96 2.57 -2.98
C LEU A 78 13.24 2.46 -1.63
N CYS A 79 12.76 3.60 -1.16
CA CYS A 79 11.91 3.67 0.02
C CYS A 79 10.50 3.14 -0.30
N SER A 80 10.11 2.09 0.42
CA SER A 80 8.84 1.38 0.27
C SER A 80 7.96 1.64 1.48
N LEU A 81 6.83 2.31 1.27
CA LEU A 81 5.83 2.58 2.30
C LEU A 81 4.58 1.74 2.03
N ILE A 82 3.80 1.48 3.08
CA ILE A 82 2.56 0.72 2.98
C ILE A 82 1.38 1.67 3.17
N GLY A 83 0.40 1.58 2.29
CA GLY A 83 -0.90 2.22 2.49
C GLY A 83 -2.02 1.23 2.29
N VAL A 84 -3.07 1.36 3.10
CA VAL A 84 -4.24 0.48 3.03
C VAL A 84 -5.31 1.15 2.18
N GLU A 85 -5.82 0.43 1.19
CA GLU A 85 -6.83 0.94 0.27
C GLU A 85 -8.22 0.44 0.66
N GLY A 86 -8.98 1.30 1.34
CA GLY A 86 -10.37 1.07 1.71
C GLY A 86 -10.54 0.84 3.22
N GLY A 87 -11.40 1.65 3.83
CA GLY A 87 -11.70 1.62 5.25
C GLY A 87 -12.42 0.35 5.72
N HIS A 88 -12.95 -0.47 4.81
CA HIS A 88 -13.51 -1.79 5.13
C HIS A 88 -12.45 -2.72 5.73
N SER A 89 -11.18 -2.47 5.44
CA SER A 89 -10.01 -3.12 6.06
C SER A 89 -9.93 -2.94 7.58
N LEU A 90 -10.64 -1.97 8.16
CA LEU A 90 -10.70 -1.75 9.60
C LEU A 90 -11.79 -2.55 10.30
N ALA A 91 -12.77 -3.08 9.57
CA ALA A 91 -14.00 -3.67 10.12
C ALA A 91 -14.65 -2.80 11.22
N GLY A 92 -14.59 -1.48 11.10
CA GLY A 92 -15.14 -0.54 12.09
C GLY A 92 -14.40 -0.51 13.43
N SER A 93 -13.15 -0.97 13.50
CA SER A 93 -12.38 -1.08 14.74
C SER A 93 -11.17 -0.14 14.79
N LEU A 94 -11.16 0.78 15.77
CA LEU A 94 -10.00 1.62 16.06
C LEU A 94 -8.80 0.81 16.58
N ALA A 95 -9.05 -0.36 17.17
CA ALA A 95 -7.96 -1.27 17.57
C ALA A 95 -7.25 -1.80 16.33
N VAL A 96 -8.01 -2.21 15.29
CA VAL A 96 -7.44 -2.64 14.01
C VAL A 96 -6.66 -1.49 13.37
N LEU A 97 -7.19 -0.26 13.35
CA LEU A 97 -6.48 0.92 12.85
C LEU A 97 -5.10 1.10 13.49
N ARG A 98 -5.02 1.05 14.83
CA ARG A 98 -3.75 1.16 15.55
C ARG A 98 -2.82 -0.02 15.27
N THR A 99 -3.34 -1.23 15.17
CA THR A 99 -2.56 -2.41 14.79
C THR A 99 -1.96 -2.25 13.39
N LEU A 100 -2.75 -1.80 12.40
CA LEU A 100 -2.27 -1.53 11.04
C LEU A 100 -1.15 -0.48 11.03
N TYR A 101 -1.29 0.58 11.82
CA TYR A 101 -0.21 1.56 12.01
C TYR A 101 1.06 0.94 12.59
N HIS A 102 0.93 0.07 13.61
CA HIS A 102 2.07 -0.61 14.22
C HIS A 102 2.78 -1.58 13.28
N VAL A 103 2.06 -2.22 12.35
CA VAL A 103 2.68 -3.13 11.37
C VAL A 103 3.25 -2.42 10.13
N GLY A 104 3.17 -1.10 10.06
CA GLY A 104 3.90 -0.27 9.08
C GLY A 104 3.03 0.57 8.14
N VAL A 105 1.70 0.55 8.27
CA VAL A 105 0.80 1.34 7.42
C VAL A 105 0.94 2.84 7.72
N ARG A 106 1.02 3.67 6.68
CA ARG A 106 1.21 5.13 6.81
C ARG A 106 0.19 6.01 6.08
N TYR A 107 -0.70 5.41 5.31
CA TYR A 107 -1.96 6.07 4.93
C TYR A 107 -3.10 5.05 4.90
N LEU A 108 -4.32 5.58 4.99
CA LEU A 108 -5.56 4.84 4.79
C LEU A 108 -6.41 5.59 3.76
N THR A 109 -6.82 4.92 2.69
CA THR A 109 -7.91 5.41 1.84
C THR A 109 -9.22 5.16 2.58
N LEU A 110 -10.00 6.21 2.87
CA LEU A 110 -11.22 6.11 3.69
C LEU A 110 -12.24 5.11 3.12
N THR A 111 -12.39 5.09 1.80
CA THR A 111 -13.25 4.16 1.07
C THR A 111 -12.56 3.72 -0.22
N SER A 112 -12.87 2.51 -0.68
CA SER A 112 -12.59 2.12 -2.07
C SER A 112 -13.81 2.52 -2.93
N THR A 113 -14.25 1.65 -3.83
CA THR A 113 -15.46 1.81 -4.66
C THR A 113 -16.76 1.40 -3.94
N CYS A 114 -16.70 1.21 -2.63
CA CYS A 114 -17.82 0.87 -1.76
C CYS A 114 -17.83 1.74 -0.51
N ASN A 115 -19.03 2.03 0.00
CA ASN A 115 -19.20 2.69 1.28
C ASN A 115 -18.69 1.80 2.42
N THR A 116 -18.24 2.43 3.49
CA THR A 116 -18.10 1.77 4.79
C THR A 116 -19.28 2.20 5.68
N PRO A 117 -19.52 1.54 6.84
CA PRO A 117 -20.54 2.01 7.79
C PRO A 117 -20.31 3.43 8.34
N TRP A 118 -19.18 4.06 8.00
CA TRP A 118 -18.78 5.35 8.56
C TRP A 118 -18.33 6.40 7.54
N ALA A 119 -18.27 6.06 6.25
CA ALA A 119 -17.89 6.97 5.16
C ALA A 119 -18.53 6.57 3.83
N ASP A 120 -19.02 7.56 3.08
CA ASP A 120 -19.44 7.42 1.69
C ASP A 120 -18.25 7.39 0.72
N CYS A 121 -18.33 6.52 -0.29
CA CYS A 121 -17.39 6.54 -1.42
C CYS A 121 -17.84 7.49 -2.53
N SER A 122 -16.96 7.75 -3.50
CA SER A 122 -17.22 8.68 -4.61
C SER A 122 -18.40 8.28 -5.51
N HIS A 123 -18.90 7.04 -5.41
CA HIS A 123 -20.14 6.66 -6.11
C HIS A 123 -21.36 7.47 -5.64
N ALA A 124 -21.32 8.06 -4.45
CA ALA A 124 -22.35 8.98 -3.97
C ALA A 124 -22.50 10.24 -4.83
N ASP A 125 -21.43 10.65 -5.53
CA ASP A 125 -21.41 11.85 -6.38
C ASP A 125 -21.86 11.57 -7.83
N MET A 126 -22.10 10.30 -8.18
CA MET A 126 -22.54 9.94 -9.53
C MET A 126 -23.96 10.44 -9.82
N PRO A 127 -24.29 10.80 -11.07
CA PRO A 127 -25.63 11.26 -11.44
C PRO A 127 -26.72 10.28 -11.01
N GLY A 128 -27.73 10.78 -10.28
CA GLY A 128 -28.86 9.97 -9.79
C GLY A 128 -28.56 9.11 -8.57
N LYS A 129 -27.36 9.19 -7.98
CA LYS A 129 -27.04 8.59 -6.69
C LYS A 129 -27.29 9.58 -5.55
N LYS A 130 -27.47 9.04 -4.35
CA LYS A 130 -27.58 9.81 -3.10
C LYS A 130 -26.54 9.27 -2.12
N PRO A 131 -25.86 10.13 -1.35
CA PRO A 131 -24.98 9.69 -0.28
C PRO A 131 -25.77 8.93 0.79
N GLU A 132 -25.17 7.91 1.37
CA GLU A 132 -25.76 7.12 2.45
C GLU A 132 -25.59 7.84 3.79
N HIS A 133 -24.40 8.40 4.02
CA HIS A 133 -24.03 9.07 5.28
C HIS A 133 -23.99 10.59 5.18
N GLY A 134 -23.93 11.13 3.96
CA GLY A 134 -23.65 12.55 3.72
C GLY A 134 -22.17 12.90 3.96
N GLY A 135 -21.26 11.96 3.65
CA GLY A 135 -19.83 12.09 3.92
C GLY A 135 -19.39 11.19 5.08
N LEU A 136 -18.96 11.78 6.20
CA LEU A 136 -18.51 11.05 7.39
C LEU A 136 -19.59 11.02 8.48
N THR A 137 -19.86 9.82 9.00
CA THR A 137 -20.67 9.64 10.22
C THR A 137 -19.93 10.19 11.46
N ASN A 138 -20.61 10.24 12.61
CA ASN A 138 -19.97 10.62 13.88
C ASN A 138 -18.79 9.71 14.24
N PHE A 139 -18.88 8.41 13.95
CA PHE A 139 -17.76 7.50 14.15
C PHE A 139 -16.60 7.81 13.18
N GLY A 140 -16.91 8.05 11.90
CA GLY A 140 -15.90 8.39 10.89
C GLY A 140 -15.14 9.69 11.18
N LYS A 141 -15.73 10.61 11.97
CA LYS A 141 -15.07 11.84 12.44
C LYS A 141 -14.12 11.64 13.61
N VAL A 142 -14.28 10.56 14.37
CA VAL A 142 -13.42 10.20 15.52
C VAL A 142 -12.22 9.37 15.08
N LEU A 143 -12.35 8.71 13.92
CA LEU A 143 -11.35 7.83 13.32
C LEU A 143 -10.08 8.60 12.92
#